data_AF-A0A916U8D6-F1
#
_entry.id   AF-A0A916U8D6-F1
#
_cell.length_a   1.000
_cell.length_b   1.000
_cell.length_c   1.000
_cell.angle_alpha   90.00
_cell.angle_beta   90.00
_cell.angle_gamma   90.00
#
_symmetry.space_group_name_H-M   'P 1'
#
loop_
_entity.id
_entity.type
_entity.pdbx_description
1 polymer ?
#
loop_
_entity_poly.entity_id
_entity_poly.type
_entity_poly.pdbx_seq_one_letter_code
_entity_poly.pdbx_strand_id
1 'polypeptide(L)'
;MIKIIQDFLQDATTQSIHVDEVVDEQLLVSKKNLWDHSLAFFNNIVAEVKSAQLTHIKVDLQVELNRDVNILVGAPEDEESLIDSVDIFAMPEVIISKPRKELWCPKIELYTCPIFFDIDGLGQDIFILYEEYRTIEEKQEGLEFTRWLTVSYVNDTITNTL
;
A
#
# COMPACT_ATOMS: atom_id res chain seq x y z
N MET A 1 -10.44 6.34 13.50
CA MET A 1 -10.01 5.00 13.04
C MET A 1 -11.19 4.02 13.07
N ILE A 2 -11.73 3.68 14.24
CA ILE A 2 -13.03 2.98 14.40
C ILE A 2 -14.15 3.45 13.43
N LYS A 3 -14.33 4.76 13.25
CA LYS A 3 -15.36 5.30 12.33
C LYS A 3 -15.12 4.93 10.85
N ILE A 4 -13.87 4.92 10.39
CA ILE A 4 -13.49 4.57 9.01
C ILE A 4 -13.88 3.14 8.69
N ILE A 5 -13.57 2.21 9.59
CA ILE A 5 -13.91 0.80 9.41
C ILE A 5 -15.43 0.59 9.54
N GLN A 6 -16.09 1.31 10.44
CA GLN A 6 -17.56 1.31 10.55
C GLN A 6 -18.24 1.81 9.26
N ASP A 7 -17.74 2.90 8.68
CA ASP A 7 -18.25 3.47 7.43
C ASP A 7 -18.00 2.50 6.25
N PHE A 8 -16.83 1.83 6.21
CA PHE A 8 -16.55 0.78 5.22
C PHE A 8 -17.50 -0.41 5.31
N LEU A 9 -17.83 -0.84 6.54
CA LEU A 9 -18.73 -1.97 6.78
C LEU A 9 -20.17 -1.70 6.37
N GLN A 10 -20.60 -0.43 6.36
CA GLN A 10 -22.01 -0.10 6.11
C GLN A 10 -22.35 -0.06 4.62
N ASP A 11 -21.53 0.53 3.76
CA ASP A 11 -21.92 0.73 2.34
C ASP A 11 -20.76 0.77 1.32
N ALA A 12 -19.50 0.70 1.75
CA ALA A 12 -18.38 0.84 0.83
C ALA A 12 -17.88 -0.51 0.27
N THR A 13 -17.29 -0.43 -0.92
CA THR A 13 -16.55 -1.55 -1.54
C THR A 13 -15.05 -1.30 -1.58
N THR A 14 -14.67 -0.02 -1.64
CA THR A 14 -13.30 0.48 -1.49
C THR A 14 -13.37 1.81 -0.76
N GLN A 15 -12.41 2.06 0.14
CA GLN A 15 -12.16 3.35 0.79
C GLN A 15 -10.66 3.63 0.69
N SER A 16 -10.26 4.81 0.24
CA SER A 16 -8.88 5.30 0.33
C SER A 16 -8.79 6.46 1.32
N ILE A 17 -7.65 6.57 2.00
CA ILE A 17 -7.36 7.54 3.03
C ILE A 17 -5.90 7.91 2.93
N HIS A 18 -5.62 9.18 2.65
CA HIS A 18 -4.25 9.66 2.66
C HIS A 18 -3.73 9.79 4.10
N VAL A 19 -2.44 9.51 4.30
CA VAL A 19 -1.83 9.48 5.64
C VAL A 19 -1.83 10.87 6.29
N ASP A 20 -1.69 11.94 5.50
CA ASP A 20 -1.71 13.34 5.94
C ASP A 20 -3.09 13.82 6.44
N GLU A 21 -4.18 13.13 6.08
CA GLU A 21 -5.51 13.40 6.65
C GLU A 21 -5.62 12.98 8.12
N VAL A 22 -4.73 12.10 8.59
CA VAL A 22 -4.79 11.48 9.93
C VAL A 22 -3.56 11.81 10.77
N VAL A 23 -2.40 11.97 10.13
CA VAL A 23 -1.12 12.29 10.78
C VAL A 23 -0.79 13.75 10.51
N ASP A 24 -0.37 14.47 11.54
CA ASP A 24 0.07 15.87 11.42
C ASP A 24 1.19 15.98 10.36
N GLU A 25 0.97 16.81 9.35
CA GLU A 25 1.92 17.06 8.24
C GLU A 25 3.32 17.43 8.75
N GLN A 26 3.43 18.09 9.92
CA GLN A 26 4.72 18.44 10.51
C GLN A 26 5.56 17.21 10.89
N LEU A 27 4.91 16.07 11.11
CA LEU A 27 5.59 14.80 11.38
C LEU A 27 6.07 14.13 10.09
N LEU A 28 5.45 14.41 8.93
CA LEU A 28 5.71 13.74 7.65
C LEU A 28 6.85 14.35 6.81
N VAL A 29 7.63 15.27 7.40
CA VAL A 29 8.63 16.09 6.69
C VAL A 29 9.93 15.36 6.31
N SER A 30 10.09 14.08 6.65
CA SER A 30 11.25 13.27 6.27
C SER A 30 10.81 11.91 5.73
N LYS A 31 11.60 11.30 4.84
CA LYS A 31 11.26 10.01 4.22
C LYS A 31 11.08 8.93 5.28
N LYS A 32 11.95 8.92 6.28
CA LYS A 32 11.85 8.01 7.42
C LYS A 32 10.54 8.21 8.18
N ASN A 33 10.19 9.45 8.54
CA ASN A 33 8.94 9.67 9.27
C ASN A 33 7.72 9.36 8.41
N LEU A 34 7.74 9.72 7.13
CA LEU A 34 6.68 9.40 6.18
C LEU A 34 6.46 7.88 6.17
N TRP A 35 7.53 7.11 5.98
CA TRP A 35 7.51 5.65 6.05
C TRP A 35 6.99 5.11 7.39
N ASP A 36 7.60 5.51 8.50
CA ASP A 36 7.29 5.01 9.84
C ASP A 36 5.82 5.31 10.21
N HIS A 37 5.32 6.51 9.91
CA HIS A 37 3.94 6.90 10.20
C HIS A 37 2.94 6.24 9.25
N SER A 38 3.26 6.09 7.97
CA SER A 38 2.45 5.32 7.03
C SER A 38 2.31 3.87 7.47
N LEU A 39 3.42 3.23 7.86
CA LEU A 39 3.43 1.85 8.32
C LEU A 39 2.66 1.68 9.63
N ALA A 40 2.84 2.62 10.58
CA ALA A 40 2.08 2.62 11.83
C ALA A 40 0.57 2.78 11.58
N PHE A 41 0.16 3.67 10.66
CA PHE A 41 -1.24 3.85 10.31
C PHE A 41 -1.83 2.58 9.67
N PHE A 42 -1.12 1.99 8.70
CA PHE A 42 -1.48 0.71 8.09
C PHE A 42 -1.65 -0.40 9.13
N ASN A 43 -0.67 -0.58 10.01
CA ASN A 43 -0.71 -1.60 11.06
C ASN A 43 -1.89 -1.41 12.02
N ASN A 44 -2.23 -0.18 12.36
CA ASN A 44 -3.41 0.09 13.20
C ASN A 44 -4.71 -0.30 12.48
N ILE A 45 -4.85 0.00 11.19
CA ILE A 45 -6.01 -0.44 10.39
C ILE A 45 -6.07 -1.97 10.33
N VAL A 46 -4.96 -2.65 10.05
CA VAL A 46 -4.90 -4.12 10.03
C VAL A 46 -5.28 -4.71 11.39
N ALA A 47 -4.81 -4.13 12.50
CA ALA A 47 -5.16 -4.56 13.84
C ALA A 47 -6.67 -4.41 14.13
N GLU A 48 -7.27 -3.30 13.72
CA GLU A 48 -8.72 -3.11 13.87
C GLU A 48 -9.51 -4.10 12.99
N VAL A 49 -9.09 -4.34 11.75
CA VAL A 49 -9.67 -5.34 10.85
C VAL A 49 -9.64 -6.75 11.49
N LYS A 50 -8.51 -7.13 12.06
CA LYS A 50 -8.34 -8.40 12.79
C LYS A 50 -9.23 -8.46 14.03
N SER A 51 -9.26 -7.39 14.83
CA SER A 51 -10.08 -7.31 16.05
C SER A 51 -11.59 -7.38 15.75
N ALA A 52 -12.03 -6.79 14.65
CA ALA A 52 -13.42 -6.84 14.20
C ALA A 52 -13.76 -8.13 13.44
N GLN A 53 -12.79 -9.03 13.24
CA GLN A 53 -12.94 -10.31 12.55
C GLN A 53 -13.51 -10.17 11.13
N LEU A 54 -13.11 -9.10 10.41
CA LEU A 54 -13.60 -8.87 9.06
C LEU A 54 -12.95 -9.83 8.09
N THR A 55 -13.76 -10.55 7.32
CA THR A 55 -13.32 -11.48 6.27
C THR A 55 -13.50 -10.87 4.89
N HIS A 56 -12.79 -11.40 3.90
CA HIS A 56 -12.79 -10.92 2.53
C HIS A 56 -12.50 -9.43 2.48
N ILE A 57 -11.33 -9.07 3.00
CA ILE A 57 -10.86 -7.69 3.04
C ILE A 57 -9.38 -7.66 2.68
N LYS A 58 -9.02 -6.68 1.87
CA LYS A 58 -7.66 -6.31 1.52
C LYS A 58 -7.39 -4.92 2.08
N VAL A 59 -6.26 -4.76 2.74
CA VAL A 59 -5.73 -3.47 3.16
C VAL A 59 -4.39 -3.31 2.44
N ASP A 60 -4.26 -2.25 1.66
CA ASP A 60 -3.02 -1.86 1.00
C ASP A 60 -2.56 -0.53 1.57
N LEU A 61 -1.29 -0.41 1.91
CA LEU A 61 -0.60 0.87 1.99
C LEU A 61 0.17 1.05 0.70
N GLN A 62 -0.02 2.20 0.05
CA GLN A 62 0.69 2.56 -1.16
C GLN A 62 1.51 3.82 -0.91
N VAL A 63 2.80 3.75 -1.24
CA VAL A 63 3.77 4.83 -1.06
C VAL A 63 4.46 5.10 -2.39
N GLU A 64 4.36 6.34 -2.89
CA GLU A 64 5.04 6.71 -4.12
C GLU A 64 6.56 6.74 -3.95
N LEU A 65 7.25 6.35 -5.00
CA LEU A 65 8.70 6.28 -5.07
C LEU A 65 9.25 7.36 -5.97
N ASN A 66 10.50 7.73 -5.73
CA ASN A 66 11.20 8.70 -6.56
C ASN A 66 11.31 8.21 -8.02
N ARG A 67 11.23 9.13 -8.99
CA ARG A 67 11.24 8.81 -10.42
C ARG A 67 12.53 8.15 -10.91
N ASP A 68 13.62 8.35 -10.18
CA ASP A 68 14.93 7.74 -10.49
C ASP A 68 14.98 6.25 -10.14
N VAL A 69 14.00 5.75 -9.37
CA VAL A 69 13.86 4.33 -9.07
C VAL A 69 13.54 3.55 -10.34
N ASN A 70 14.10 2.36 -10.47
CA ASN A 70 13.75 1.45 -11.55
C ASN A 70 13.72 0.01 -11.06
N ILE A 71 12.54 -0.61 -11.13
CA ILE A 71 12.34 -1.99 -10.65
C ILE A 71 13.07 -3.02 -11.49
N LEU A 72 13.39 -2.72 -12.75
CA LEU A 72 14.20 -3.59 -13.59
C LEU A 72 15.65 -3.68 -13.12
N VAL A 73 16.10 -2.77 -12.25
CA VAL A 73 17.43 -2.83 -11.61
C VAL A 73 17.42 -3.77 -10.41
N GLY A 74 16.23 -4.06 -9.85
CA GLY A 74 16.03 -4.96 -8.71
C GLY A 74 15.29 -4.29 -7.55
N ALA A 75 14.86 -5.10 -6.58
CA ALA A 75 14.38 -4.59 -5.31
C ALA A 75 15.54 -4.04 -4.46
N PRO A 76 15.27 -3.13 -3.50
CA PRO A 76 16.26 -2.72 -2.52
C PRO A 76 16.81 -3.91 -1.70
N GLU A 77 18.03 -3.78 -1.20
CA GLU A 77 18.71 -4.84 -0.44
C GLU A 77 18.40 -4.80 1.06
N ASP A 78 18.01 -3.64 1.58
CA ASP A 78 17.66 -3.40 2.97
C ASP A 78 16.59 -2.29 3.13
N GLU A 79 16.09 -2.14 4.36
CA GLU A 79 15.03 -1.17 4.69
C GLU A 79 15.49 0.28 4.52
N GLU A 80 16.75 0.60 4.82
CA GLU A 80 17.28 1.95 4.65
C GLU A 80 17.28 2.37 3.17
N SER A 81 17.73 1.48 2.28
CA SER A 81 17.71 1.66 0.83
C SER A 81 16.28 1.80 0.28
N LEU A 82 15.32 1.09 0.88
CA LEU A 82 13.91 1.23 0.54
C LEU A 82 13.37 2.61 0.94
N ILE A 83 13.63 3.04 2.18
CA ILE A 83 13.22 4.36 2.69
C ILE A 83 13.84 5.47 1.83
N ASP A 84 15.10 5.32 1.40
CA ASP A 84 15.78 6.27 0.52
C ASP A 84 15.11 6.39 -0.85
N SER A 85 14.42 5.34 -1.30
CA SER A 85 13.69 5.32 -2.57
C SER A 85 12.32 6.01 -2.52
N VAL A 86 11.77 6.22 -1.33
CA VAL A 86 10.49 6.93 -1.12
C VAL A 86 10.59 8.37 -1.65
N ASP A 87 9.56 8.85 -2.34
CA ASP A 87 9.45 10.26 -2.66
C ASP A 87 9.04 11.04 -1.41
N ILE A 88 9.80 12.08 -1.05
CA ILE A 88 9.48 12.91 0.11
C ILE A 88 8.17 13.70 -0.08
N PHE A 89 7.78 13.92 -1.33
CA PHE A 89 6.52 14.57 -1.70
C PHE A 89 5.41 13.56 -1.99
N ALA A 90 5.66 12.26 -1.76
CA ALA A 90 4.61 11.26 -1.85
C ALA A 90 3.45 11.63 -0.94
N MET A 91 2.25 11.23 -1.35
CA MET A 91 1.06 11.26 -0.52
C MET A 91 0.64 9.81 -0.26
N PRO A 92 1.28 9.11 0.71
CA PRO A 92 0.94 7.73 0.99
C PRO A 92 -0.53 7.57 1.33
N GLU A 93 -1.12 6.47 0.88
CA GLU A 93 -2.53 6.18 1.12
C GLU A 93 -2.74 4.76 1.64
N VAL A 94 -3.69 4.60 2.57
CA VAL A 94 -4.18 3.30 3.02
C VAL A 94 -5.53 3.03 2.37
N ILE A 95 -5.59 1.99 1.55
CA ILE A 95 -6.75 1.56 0.79
C ILE A 95 -7.33 0.31 1.43
N ILE A 96 -8.60 0.37 1.82
CA ILE A 96 -9.36 -0.75 2.34
C ILE A 96 -10.36 -1.17 1.26
N SER A 97 -10.33 -2.43 0.84
CA SER A 97 -11.22 -2.92 -0.22
C SER A 97 -11.72 -4.34 0.06
N LYS A 98 -12.91 -4.67 -0.47
CA LYS A 98 -13.33 -6.07 -0.60
C LYS A 98 -12.57 -6.65 -1.81
N PRO A 99 -11.90 -7.81 -1.69
CA PRO A 99 -11.23 -8.44 -2.80
C PRO A 99 -12.29 -8.82 -3.84
N ARG A 100 -12.41 -8.00 -4.88
CA ARG A 100 -13.29 -8.26 -6.00
C ARG A 100 -12.57 -9.21 -6.96
N LYS A 101 -13.26 -10.24 -7.44
CA LYS A 101 -12.78 -11.08 -8.57
C LYS A 101 -12.56 -10.27 -9.85
N GLU A 102 -13.21 -9.12 -9.96
CA GLU A 102 -13.10 -8.21 -11.10
C GLU A 102 -12.80 -6.80 -10.61
N LEU A 103 -11.55 -6.39 -10.74
CA LEU A 103 -11.16 -5.01 -10.98
C LEU A 103 -9.71 -4.99 -11.43
N TRP A 104 -9.54 -4.89 -12.75
CA TRP A 104 -8.27 -4.45 -13.29
C TRP A 104 -8.56 -3.15 -14.03
N CYS A 105 -8.11 -2.02 -13.48
CA CYS A 105 -7.73 -0.90 -14.33
C CYS A 105 -6.78 -1.46 -15.39
N PRO A 106 -6.86 -1.02 -16.66
CA PRO A 106 -6.02 -1.56 -17.70
C PRO A 106 -4.62 -0.97 -17.55
N LYS A 107 -3.87 -1.44 -16.54
CA LYS A 107 -2.41 -1.34 -16.53
C LYS A 107 -1.98 -2.10 -17.78
N ILE A 108 -1.41 -1.39 -18.74
CA ILE A 108 -0.95 -2.02 -19.98
C ILE A 108 0.47 -2.56 -19.82
N GLU A 109 1.23 -2.01 -18.86
CA GLU A 109 2.55 -2.47 -18.45
C GLU A 109 2.62 -2.44 -16.91
N LEU A 110 3.09 -3.52 -16.32
CA LEU A 110 3.28 -3.68 -14.88
C LEU A 110 4.50 -4.56 -14.64
N TYR A 111 5.45 -4.07 -13.85
CA TYR A 111 6.57 -4.83 -13.32
C TYR A 111 6.48 -4.84 -11.81
N THR A 112 6.75 -5.99 -11.21
CA THR A 112 6.73 -6.17 -9.76
C THR A 112 7.96 -6.96 -9.32
N CYS A 113 8.54 -6.55 -8.20
CA CYS A 113 9.62 -7.26 -7.53
C CYS A 113 9.27 -7.41 -6.05
N PRO A 114 9.22 -8.64 -5.50
CA PRO A 114 9.02 -8.81 -4.07
C PRO A 114 10.24 -8.32 -3.30
N ILE A 115 10.00 -7.79 -2.10
CA ILE A 115 11.06 -7.42 -1.17
C ILE A 115 11.47 -8.64 -0.35
N PHE A 116 12.79 -8.87 -0.21
CA PHE A 116 13.35 -10.08 0.39
C PHE A 116 14.03 -9.88 1.76
N PHE A 117 14.09 -8.66 2.26
CA PHE A 117 14.61 -8.35 3.59
C PHE A 117 13.47 -8.15 4.60
N ASP A 118 13.76 -8.36 5.87
CA ASP A 118 12.80 -8.15 6.96
C ASP A 118 12.55 -6.65 7.19
N ILE A 119 11.29 -6.27 7.38
CA ILE A 119 10.89 -4.92 7.76
C ILE A 119 10.34 -4.97 9.19
N ASP A 120 10.93 -4.14 10.04
CA ASP A 120 10.54 -4.11 11.44
C ASP A 120 9.08 -3.68 11.61
N GLY A 121 8.34 -4.42 12.44
CA GLY A 121 6.94 -4.12 12.74
C GLY A 121 5.92 -4.61 11.71
N LEU A 122 6.32 -5.36 10.69
CA LEU A 122 5.39 -6.06 9.81
C LEU A 122 5.08 -7.49 10.27
N GLY A 123 3.81 -7.86 10.17
CA GLY A 123 3.34 -9.22 10.47
C GLY A 123 3.68 -10.21 9.35
N GLN A 124 3.75 -11.50 9.69
CA GLN A 124 4.05 -12.58 8.73
C GLN A 124 2.97 -12.77 7.64
N ASP A 125 1.79 -12.22 7.85
CA ASP A 125 0.65 -12.23 6.93
C ASP A 125 0.59 -10.99 6.03
N ILE A 126 1.64 -10.16 6.06
CA ILE A 126 1.80 -8.98 5.23
C ILE A 126 2.89 -9.24 4.19
N PHE A 127 2.64 -8.82 2.96
CA PHE A 127 3.62 -8.90 1.87
C PHE A 127 3.87 -7.51 1.29
N ILE A 128 5.04 -7.34 0.67
CA ILE A 128 5.46 -6.06 0.13
C ILE A 128 5.94 -6.24 -1.30
N LEU A 129 5.47 -5.36 -2.18
CA LEU A 129 5.83 -5.34 -3.59
C LEU A 129 6.42 -4.00 -3.96
N TYR A 130 7.54 -4.06 -4.68
CA TYR A 130 8.10 -2.94 -5.41
C TYR A 130 7.49 -2.96 -6.81
N GLU A 131 6.65 -1.97 -7.14
CA GLU A 131 5.83 -1.97 -8.34
C GLU A 131 6.07 -0.75 -9.24
N GLU A 132 6.10 -0.95 -10.55
CA GLU A 132 6.03 0.13 -11.54
C GLU A 132 5.00 -0.24 -12.59
N TYR A 133 4.16 0.72 -12.95
CA TYR A 133 3.12 0.48 -13.93
C TYR A 133 2.82 1.71 -14.76
N ARG A 134 2.09 1.47 -15.85
CA ARG A 134 1.55 2.52 -16.70
C ARG A 134 0.16 2.15 -17.19
N THR A 135 -0.77 3.10 -17.13
CA THR A 135 -2.13 2.96 -17.67
C THR A 135 -2.14 3.11 -19.19
N ILE A 136 -3.30 2.87 -19.82
CA ILE A 136 -3.47 3.10 -21.25
C ILE A 136 -3.28 4.59 -21.58
N GLU A 137 -3.87 5.46 -20.79
CA GLU A 137 -3.85 6.91 -20.96
C GLU A 137 -2.42 7.45 -20.85
N GLU A 138 -1.70 7.07 -19.78
CA GLU A 138 -0.30 7.46 -19.57
C GLU A 138 0.60 6.98 -20.73
N LYS A 139 0.37 5.77 -21.24
CA LYS A 139 1.11 5.25 -22.39
C LYS A 139 0.84 6.06 -23.66
N GLN A 140 -0.40 6.47 -23.89
CA GLN A 140 -0.77 7.28 -25.05
C GLN A 140 -0.19 8.69 -24.99
N GLU A 141 -0.09 9.27 -23.80
CA GLU A 141 0.49 10.59 -23.55
C GLU A 141 2.03 10.56 -23.49
N GLY A 142 2.64 9.38 -23.52
CA GLY A 142 4.10 9.22 -23.43
C GLY A 142 4.65 9.53 -22.05
N LEU A 143 3.82 9.38 -21.01
CA LEU A 143 4.22 9.58 -19.61
C LEU A 143 5.12 8.44 -19.13
N GLU A 144 5.95 8.79 -18.14
CA GLU A 144 6.83 7.85 -17.43
C GLU A 144 6.04 6.86 -16.58
N PHE A 145 6.71 5.80 -16.13
CA PHE A 145 6.10 4.84 -15.22
C PHE A 145 5.78 5.48 -13.86
N THR A 146 4.63 5.09 -13.33
CA THR A 146 4.23 5.34 -11.95
C THR A 146 4.83 4.24 -11.08
N ARG A 147 5.55 4.60 -10.00
CA ARG A 147 6.41 3.68 -9.21
C ARG A 147 6.05 3.72 -7.74
N TRP A 148 5.59 2.60 -7.21
CA TRP A 148 4.92 2.52 -5.92
C TRP A 148 5.50 1.36 -5.13
N LEU A 149 5.61 1.57 -3.82
CA LEU A 149 5.77 0.49 -2.87
C LEU A 149 4.39 0.16 -2.32
N THR A 150 3.98 -1.10 -2.43
CA THR A 150 2.71 -1.58 -1.91
C THR A 150 2.94 -2.57 -0.79
N VAL A 151 2.45 -2.25 0.41
CA VAL A 151 2.42 -3.14 1.58
C VAL A 151 0.99 -3.64 1.73
N SER A 152 0.80 -4.95 1.72
CA SER A 152 -0.53 -5.56 1.61
C SER A 152 -0.81 -6.56 2.71
N TYR A 153 -1.99 -6.42 3.33
CA TYR A 153 -2.62 -7.44 4.16
C TYR A 153 -3.88 -7.96 3.46
N VAL A 154 -4.02 -9.28 3.36
CA VAL A 154 -5.21 -9.92 2.77
C VAL A 154 -5.76 -10.93 3.77
N ASN A 155 -6.98 -10.68 4.25
CA ASN A 155 -7.74 -11.68 5.00
C ASN A 155 -8.75 -12.36 4.08
N ASP A 156 -8.30 -13.41 3.40
CA ASP A 156 -9.17 -14.25 2.56
C ASP A 156 -9.54 -15.57 3.24
N THR A 157 -9.62 -15.57 4.58
CA THR A 157 -10.06 -16.76 5.32
C THR A 157 -11.51 -17.07 4.95
N ILE A 158 -11.72 -17.87 3.91
CA ILE A 158 -12.92 -18.67 3.74
C ILE A 158 -12.86 -19.66 4.89
N THR A 159 -13.70 -19.49 5.90
CA THR A 159 -14.01 -20.57 6.83
C THR A 159 -14.65 -21.66 5.99
N ASN A 160 -13.83 -22.57 5.44
CA ASN A 160 -14.29 -23.83 4.92
C ASN A 160 -14.74 -24.63 6.13
N THR A 161 -15.98 -24.39 6.57
CA THR A 161 -16.75 -25.37 7.33
C THR A 161 -16.94 -26.56 6.40
N LEU A 162 -16.02 -27.52 6.48
CA LEU A 162 -16.24 -28.91 6.06
C LEU A 162 -17.04 -29.63 7.14
#